data_AF-A0A959FHU2-F1
#
_entry.id   AF-A0A959FHU2-F1
#
_cell.length_a   1.000
_cell.length_b   1.000
_cell.length_c   1.000
_cell.angle_alpha   90.00
_cell.angle_beta   90.00
_cell.angle_gamma   90.00
#
_symmetry.space_group_name_H-M   'P 1'
#
loop_
_entity.id
_entity.type
_entity.pdbx_description
1 polymer ?
#
loop_
_entity_poly.entity_id
_entity_poly.type
_entity_poly.pdbx_seq_one_letter_code
_entity_poly.pdbx_strand_id
1 'polypeptide(L)'
;DLDVLSASYFANDITWWENDGSQTFTEHTIAGSFDGAWEVAAADVDGDGDLDVLGAAVGADAITWWENDGSQTFSEHTLDDSFDGANSVIAADVDGDGDLDVLGAAKDDDEIAWWENDGSQNFTKQTIAGGFNRARSVTAADVDGDGDLDVLGAAFDDDAITWWENDGSQIFSEHTIAGS
;
A
#
# COMPACT_ATOMS: atom_id res chain seq x y z
N ASP A 1 -4.03 9.09 -21.88
CA ASP A 1 -3.43 10.35 -21.37
C ASP A 1 -2.97 10.02 -19.95
N LEU A 2 -2.83 10.97 -19.02
CA LEU A 2 -2.50 10.65 -17.63
C LEU A 2 -3.61 11.16 -16.73
N ASP A 3 -4.19 10.24 -15.97
CA ASP A 3 -5.22 10.49 -14.97
C ASP A 3 -4.63 10.71 -13.58
N VAL A 4 -5.47 11.09 -12.63
CA VAL A 4 -5.06 11.33 -11.24
C VAL A 4 -5.96 10.56 -10.27
N LEU A 5 -5.36 9.92 -9.27
CA LEU A 5 -6.07 9.41 -8.10
C LEU A 5 -5.89 10.39 -6.94
N SER A 6 -6.90 10.50 -6.08
CA SER A 6 -6.77 11.22 -4.82
C SER A 6 -7.48 10.51 -3.68
N ALA A 7 -6.83 10.52 -2.53
CA ALA A 7 -7.42 10.22 -1.23
C ALA A 7 -7.70 11.52 -0.47
N SER A 8 -8.90 11.65 0.11
CA SER A 8 -9.31 12.85 0.81
C SER A 8 -9.68 12.57 2.27
N TYR A 9 -8.79 12.92 3.19
CA TYR A 9 -8.98 12.67 4.62
C TYR A 9 -10.29 13.22 5.22
N PHE A 10 -10.74 14.40 4.79
CA PHE A 10 -11.96 15.02 5.33
C PHE A 10 -13.22 14.74 4.53
N ALA A 11 -13.09 14.35 3.26
CA ALA A 11 -14.22 13.96 2.44
C ALA A 11 -14.53 12.46 2.57
N ASN A 12 -13.59 11.69 3.13
CA ASN A 12 -13.69 10.25 3.32
C ASN A 12 -13.88 9.52 1.99
N ASP A 13 -13.13 9.92 0.97
CA ASP A 13 -13.25 9.37 -0.37
C ASP A 13 -11.92 9.07 -1.05
N ILE A 14 -12.03 8.14 -2.00
CA ILE A 14 -11.07 7.88 -3.06
C ILE A 14 -11.74 8.28 -4.37
N THR A 15 -11.11 9.15 -5.14
CA THR A 15 -11.63 9.63 -6.42
C THR A 15 -10.59 9.49 -7.53
N TRP A 16 -11.08 9.20 -8.74
CA TRP A 16 -10.32 9.20 -9.98
C TRP A 16 -10.71 10.43 -10.82
N TRP A 17 -9.72 11.10 -11.38
CA TRP A 17 -9.87 12.27 -12.22
C TRP A 17 -9.39 11.93 -13.63
N GLU A 18 -10.36 11.66 -14.51
CA GLU A 18 -10.16 11.28 -15.90
C GLU A 18 -9.74 12.50 -16.73
N ASN A 19 -8.59 12.41 -17.40
CA ASN A 19 -8.06 13.44 -18.27
C ASN A 19 -8.56 13.24 -19.71
N ASP A 20 -9.22 14.24 -20.29
CA ASP A 20 -9.70 14.19 -21.67
C ASP A 20 -8.59 14.29 -22.75
N GLY A 21 -7.33 14.17 -22.36
CA GLY A 21 -6.14 14.38 -23.18
C GLY A 21 -5.79 15.85 -23.44
N SER A 22 -6.62 16.77 -22.95
CA SER A 22 -6.44 18.22 -23.06
C SER A 22 -6.24 18.90 -21.70
N GLN A 23 -5.95 18.12 -20.64
CA GLN A 23 -5.81 18.58 -19.25
C GLN A 23 -7.12 19.11 -18.66
N THR A 24 -8.26 18.66 -19.20
CA THR A 24 -9.56 18.80 -18.53
C THR A 24 -9.83 17.52 -17.77
N PHE A 25 -10.20 17.65 -16.50
CA PHE A 25 -10.43 16.51 -15.62
C PHE A 25 -11.90 16.34 -15.27
N THR A 26 -12.42 15.12 -15.38
CA THR A 26 -13.73 14.72 -14.88
C THR A 26 -13.56 13.85 -13.64
N GLU A 27 -14.19 14.26 -12.54
CA GLU A 27 -14.15 13.53 -11.28
C GLU A 27 -15.11 12.33 -11.29
N HIS A 28 -14.62 11.20 -10.83
CA HIS A 28 -15.36 9.96 -10.59
C HIS A 28 -15.04 9.47 -9.18
N THR A 29 -16.07 9.14 -8.40
CA THR A 29 -15.89 8.58 -7.05
C THR A 29 -15.72 7.07 -7.14
N ILE A 30 -14.61 6.54 -6.62
CA ILE A 30 -14.38 5.09 -6.48
C ILE A 30 -14.98 4.61 -5.17
N ALA A 31 -14.62 5.27 -4.06
CA ALA A 31 -15.15 5.00 -2.73
C ALA A 31 -15.60 6.31 -2.09
N GLY A 32 -16.86 6.40 -1.67
CA GLY A 32 -17.43 7.61 -1.04
C GLY A 32 -17.55 7.54 0.48
N SER A 33 -16.97 6.52 1.10
CA SER A 33 -17.07 6.25 2.54
C SER A 33 -15.85 5.51 3.08
N PHE A 34 -14.65 5.95 2.70
CA PHE A 34 -13.37 5.45 3.19
C PHE A 34 -12.84 6.42 4.26
N ASP A 35 -13.27 6.22 5.51
CA ASP A 35 -13.11 7.19 6.60
C ASP A 35 -11.64 7.54 6.86
N GLY A 36 -11.28 8.81 6.79
CA GLY A 36 -9.89 9.23 6.96
C GLY A 36 -8.93 8.69 5.90
N ALA A 37 -9.39 8.51 4.65
CA ALA A 37 -8.56 8.17 3.49
C ALA A 37 -7.27 9.02 3.47
N TRP A 38 -6.11 8.35 3.48
CA TRP A 38 -4.83 9.01 3.72
C TRP A 38 -3.85 8.85 2.56
N GLU A 39 -3.68 7.64 2.05
CA GLU A 39 -2.84 7.35 0.89
C GLU A 39 -3.61 6.53 -0.14
N VAL A 40 -3.25 6.74 -1.42
CA VAL A 40 -3.78 6.00 -2.56
C VAL A 40 -2.63 5.63 -3.49
N ALA A 41 -2.65 4.43 -4.03
CA ALA A 41 -1.70 3.94 -5.03
C ALA A 41 -2.45 3.28 -6.20
N ALA A 42 -1.80 3.21 -7.35
CA ALA A 42 -2.28 2.49 -8.53
C ALA A 42 -1.31 1.38 -8.88
N ALA A 43 -1.82 0.17 -9.12
CA ALA A 43 -1.07 -1.00 -9.53
C ALA A 43 -1.99 -2.00 -10.23
N ASP A 44 -1.45 -2.84 -11.09
CA ASP A 44 -2.17 -3.97 -11.72
C ASP A 44 -2.05 -5.18 -10.77
N VAL A 45 -2.91 -5.24 -9.75
CA VAL A 45 -2.73 -6.13 -8.60
C VAL A 45 -3.08 -7.57 -8.98
N ASP A 46 -3.98 -7.76 -9.94
CA ASP A 46 -4.39 -9.08 -10.40
C ASP A 46 -3.72 -9.55 -11.71
N GLY A 47 -2.91 -8.69 -12.34
CA GLY A 47 -2.12 -9.03 -13.51
C GLY A 47 -2.92 -9.11 -14.81
N ASP A 48 -4.12 -8.53 -14.86
CA ASP A 48 -4.97 -8.55 -16.05
C ASP A 48 -4.64 -7.44 -17.07
N GLY A 49 -3.81 -6.48 -16.66
CA GLY A 49 -3.27 -5.41 -17.48
C GLY A 49 -3.96 -4.06 -17.31
N ASP A 50 -4.96 -3.94 -16.44
CA ASP A 50 -5.49 -2.66 -16.02
C ASP A 50 -5.08 -2.23 -14.61
N LEU A 51 -5.03 -0.91 -14.41
CA LEU A 51 -4.60 -0.35 -13.14
C LEU A 51 -5.77 -0.34 -12.17
N ASP A 52 -5.57 -1.03 -11.06
CA ASP A 52 -6.42 -1.00 -9.88
C ASP A 52 -6.07 0.17 -8.96
N VAL A 53 -6.82 0.26 -7.86
CA VAL A 53 -6.59 1.26 -6.83
C VAL A 53 -6.41 0.60 -5.47
N LEU A 54 -5.34 0.98 -4.77
CA LEU A 54 -5.11 0.63 -3.36
C LEU A 54 -5.29 1.87 -2.50
N GLY A 55 -5.86 1.71 -1.30
CA GLY A 55 -6.02 2.80 -0.35
C GLY A 55 -5.68 2.40 1.08
N ALA A 56 -5.09 3.34 1.81
CA ALA A 56 -4.92 3.30 3.25
C ALA A 56 -5.76 4.39 3.91
N ALA A 57 -6.46 4.03 4.99
CA ALA A 57 -7.33 4.93 5.73
C ALA A 57 -7.05 4.91 7.22
N VAL A 58 -6.80 6.10 7.78
CA VAL A 58 -6.52 6.30 9.21
C VAL A 58 -7.79 6.25 10.05
N GLY A 59 -8.96 6.58 9.49
CA GLY A 59 -10.22 6.55 10.24
C GLY A 59 -10.94 5.20 10.17
N ALA A 60 -10.79 4.50 9.04
CA ALA A 60 -11.33 3.18 8.81
C ALA A 60 -10.41 2.05 9.27
N ASP A 61 -9.17 2.36 9.68
CA ASP A 61 -8.15 1.39 10.09
C ASP A 61 -7.93 0.31 9.03
N ALA A 62 -7.90 0.71 7.76
CA ALA A 62 -8.08 -0.21 6.66
C ALA A 62 -7.07 -0.05 5.52
N ILE A 63 -6.70 -1.20 4.96
CA ILE A 63 -6.09 -1.34 3.63
C ILE A 63 -7.13 -1.97 2.71
N THR A 64 -7.42 -1.32 1.60
CA THR A 64 -8.46 -1.76 0.66
C THR A 64 -7.95 -1.70 -0.77
N TRP A 65 -8.31 -2.71 -1.55
CA TRP A 65 -8.08 -2.82 -2.98
C TRP A 65 -9.40 -2.66 -3.73
N TRP A 66 -9.41 -1.83 -4.76
CA TRP A 66 -10.51 -1.69 -5.69
C TRP A 66 -10.03 -2.18 -7.06
N GLU A 67 -10.44 -3.40 -7.40
CA GLU A 67 -10.17 -4.10 -8.66
C GLU A 67 -10.94 -3.41 -9.79
N ASN A 68 -10.25 -2.98 -10.83
CA ASN A 68 -10.85 -2.46 -12.05
C ASN A 68 -11.14 -3.63 -13.01
N ASP A 69 -12.28 -3.57 -13.72
CA ASP A 69 -12.67 -4.62 -14.67
C ASP A 69 -12.27 -4.31 -16.13
N GLY A 70 -11.27 -3.45 -16.31
CA GLY A 70 -10.88 -2.86 -17.59
C GLY A 70 -11.90 -1.87 -18.18
N SER A 71 -13.05 -1.66 -17.52
CA SER A 71 -14.10 -0.74 -17.94
C SER A 71 -14.34 0.39 -16.93
N GLN A 72 -13.38 0.65 -16.03
CA GLN A 72 -13.44 1.66 -14.97
C GLN A 72 -14.60 1.41 -13.99
N THR A 73 -15.00 0.14 -13.85
CA THR A 73 -15.92 -0.31 -12.82
C THR A 73 -15.13 -1.02 -11.75
N PHE A 74 -15.25 -0.55 -10.52
CA PHE A 74 -14.41 -0.99 -9.41
C PHE A 74 -15.15 -1.95 -8.48
N SER A 75 -14.52 -3.07 -8.14
CA SER A 75 -14.97 -4.03 -7.12
C SER A 75 -14.12 -3.88 -5.86
N GLU A 76 -14.75 -3.67 -4.71
CA GLU A 76 -14.06 -3.45 -3.44
C GLU A 76 -13.68 -4.75 -2.74
N HIS A 77 -12.42 -4.86 -2.35
CA HIS A 77 -11.81 -5.95 -1.59
C HIS A 77 -11.06 -5.37 -0.38
N THR A 78 -11.63 -5.55 0.81
CA THR A 78 -10.95 -5.16 2.06
C THR A 78 -9.89 -6.20 2.43
N LEU A 79 -8.62 -5.78 2.50
CA LEU A 79 -7.50 -6.67 2.82
C LEU A 79 -7.27 -6.74 4.34
N ASP A 80 -7.46 -5.63 5.03
CA ASP A 80 -7.48 -5.53 6.50
C ASP A 80 -8.42 -4.37 6.90
N ASP A 81 -9.25 -4.58 7.91
CA ASP A 81 -10.16 -3.59 8.51
C ASP A 81 -9.82 -3.32 9.99
N SER A 82 -8.61 -3.69 10.38
CA SER A 82 -8.09 -3.60 11.75
C SER A 82 -6.61 -3.17 11.82
N PHE A 83 -6.10 -2.51 10.78
CA PHE A 83 -4.75 -1.95 10.70
C PHE A 83 -4.75 -0.49 11.20
N ASP A 84 -4.72 -0.31 12.52
CA ASP A 84 -5.02 0.94 13.22
C ASP A 84 -4.11 2.09 12.79
N GLY A 85 -4.72 3.15 12.25
CA GLY A 85 -3.97 4.29 11.74
C GLY A 85 -3.18 3.97 10.46
N ALA A 86 -3.74 3.15 9.56
CA ALA A 86 -3.19 2.86 8.24
C ALA A 86 -2.85 4.15 7.48
N ASN A 87 -1.55 4.37 7.28
CA ASN A 87 -1.01 5.60 6.71
C ASN A 87 -0.43 5.42 5.33
N SER A 88 0.09 4.24 5.05
CA SER A 88 0.81 4.00 3.81
C SER A 88 0.40 2.70 3.17
N VAL A 89 0.35 2.71 1.84
CA VAL A 89 0.07 1.53 1.02
C VAL A 89 0.85 1.61 -0.30
N ILE A 90 1.52 0.51 -0.66
CA ILE A 90 2.13 0.33 -1.99
C ILE A 90 1.88 -1.10 -2.47
N ALA A 91 2.13 -1.35 -3.76
CA ALA A 91 2.20 -2.70 -4.31
C ALA A 91 3.64 -3.05 -4.72
N ALA A 92 4.08 -4.28 -4.44
CA ALA A 92 5.36 -4.82 -4.84
C ALA A 92 5.32 -6.36 -4.77
N ASP A 93 6.08 -7.02 -5.64
CA ASP A 93 6.31 -8.48 -5.61
C ASP A 93 7.41 -8.77 -4.57
N VAL A 94 7.01 -8.96 -3.31
CA VAL A 94 7.94 -8.98 -2.17
C VAL A 94 8.59 -10.34 -1.96
N ASP A 95 7.94 -11.41 -2.38
CA ASP A 95 8.53 -12.75 -2.32
C ASP A 95 9.14 -13.25 -3.64
N GLY A 96 8.99 -12.48 -4.72
CA GLY A 96 9.63 -12.74 -6.01
C GLY A 96 8.95 -13.85 -6.82
N ASP A 97 7.68 -14.15 -6.54
CA ASP A 97 6.91 -15.17 -7.26
C ASP A 97 6.26 -14.65 -8.56
N GLY A 98 6.22 -13.33 -8.72
CA GLY A 98 5.75 -12.63 -9.91
C GLY A 98 4.35 -12.03 -9.79
N ASP A 99 3.67 -12.26 -8.67
CA ASP A 99 2.38 -11.65 -8.36
C ASP A 99 2.60 -10.41 -7.45
N LEU A 100 1.77 -9.37 -7.60
CA LEU A 100 1.92 -8.19 -6.76
C LEU A 100 1.27 -8.41 -5.40
N ASP A 101 2.04 -8.13 -4.35
CA ASP A 101 1.57 -8.04 -2.97
C ASP A 101 1.23 -6.60 -2.60
N VAL A 102 0.61 -6.45 -1.42
CA VAL A 102 0.31 -5.13 -0.85
C VAL A 102 1.13 -4.91 0.42
N LEU A 103 1.84 -3.78 0.52
CA LEU A 103 2.64 -3.40 1.69
C LEU A 103 2.02 -2.20 2.37
N GLY A 104 2.02 -2.19 3.71
CA GLY A 104 1.43 -1.11 4.48
C GLY A 104 2.20 -0.72 5.73
N ALA A 105 1.95 0.51 6.18
CA ALA A 105 2.43 1.03 7.46
C ALA A 105 1.26 1.59 8.28
N ALA A 106 1.17 1.18 9.54
CA ALA A 106 0.14 1.61 10.49
C ALA A 106 0.76 2.40 11.64
N LYS A 107 0.32 3.64 11.82
CA LYS A 107 0.89 4.52 12.83
C LYS A 107 0.45 4.19 14.24
N ASP A 108 -0.76 3.68 14.43
CA ASP A 108 -1.30 3.48 15.76
C ASP A 108 -1.15 2.01 16.22
N ASP A 109 -1.01 1.05 15.28
CA ASP A 109 -0.51 -0.30 15.56
C ASP A 109 1.02 -0.42 15.66
N ASP A 110 1.77 0.64 15.29
CA ASP A 110 3.24 0.62 15.24
C ASP A 110 3.76 -0.53 14.35
N GLU A 111 3.11 -0.77 13.21
CA GLU A 111 3.31 -1.98 12.40
C GLU A 111 3.73 -1.65 10.95
N ILE A 112 4.69 -2.43 10.43
CA ILE A 112 4.92 -2.63 8.99
C ILE A 112 4.49 -4.06 8.66
N ALA A 113 3.59 -4.20 7.69
CA ALA A 113 3.05 -5.48 7.27
C ALA A 113 2.92 -5.54 5.74
N TRP A 114 2.79 -6.76 5.24
CA TRP A 114 2.39 -7.01 3.86
C TRP A 114 1.27 -8.05 3.81
N TRP A 115 0.53 -8.04 2.71
CA TRP A 115 -0.50 -9.01 2.38
C TRP A 115 -0.02 -9.75 1.13
N GLU A 116 0.45 -10.98 1.36
CA GLU A 116 0.98 -11.89 0.35
C GLU A 116 -0.15 -12.38 -0.56
N ASN A 117 -0.03 -12.17 -1.87
CA ASN A 117 -0.97 -12.63 -2.88
C ASN A 117 -0.56 -14.01 -3.39
N ASP A 118 -1.42 -15.02 -3.24
CA ASP A 118 -1.10 -16.39 -3.67
C ASP A 118 -1.18 -16.65 -5.20
N GLY A 119 -1.14 -15.59 -6.01
CA GLY A 119 -1.37 -15.61 -7.45
C GLY A 119 -2.81 -15.92 -7.87
N SER A 120 -3.71 -16.06 -6.91
CA SER A 120 -5.15 -16.25 -7.11
C SER A 120 -5.97 -15.21 -6.36
N GLN A 121 -5.36 -14.05 -6.06
CA GLN A 121 -5.96 -12.92 -5.37
C GLN A 121 -6.43 -13.27 -3.94
N ASN A 122 -5.87 -14.33 -3.34
CA ASN A 122 -6.08 -14.61 -1.91
C ASN A 122 -4.92 -14.03 -1.12
N PHE A 123 -5.24 -13.05 -0.29
CA PHE A 123 -4.26 -12.29 0.47
C PHE A 123 -4.07 -12.83 1.89
N THR A 124 -2.82 -13.02 2.31
CA THR A 124 -2.46 -13.41 3.69
C THR A 124 -1.59 -12.35 4.34
N LYS A 125 -2.03 -11.79 5.48
CA LYS A 125 -1.24 -10.80 6.24
C LYS A 125 0.00 -11.45 6.87
N GLN A 126 1.14 -10.78 6.70
CA GLN A 126 2.42 -11.12 7.28
C GLN A 126 3.01 -9.85 7.93
N THR A 127 3.42 -9.94 9.20
CA THR A 127 4.04 -8.81 9.92
C THR A 127 5.55 -8.82 9.67
N ILE A 128 6.09 -7.70 9.16
CA ILE A 128 7.54 -7.49 9.01
C ILE A 128 8.12 -6.94 10.30
N ALA A 129 7.47 -5.91 10.86
CA ALA A 129 7.91 -5.28 12.11
C ALA A 129 6.72 -4.87 12.97
N GLY A 130 6.73 -5.27 14.24
CA GLY A 130 5.84 -4.77 15.27
C GLY A 130 6.59 -3.90 16.27
N GLY A 131 5.98 -2.79 16.69
CA GLY A 131 6.59 -1.81 17.59
C GLY A 131 7.50 -0.78 16.90
N PHE A 132 7.33 -0.57 15.59
CA PHE A 132 7.97 0.51 14.85
C PHE A 132 7.15 1.80 15.04
N ASN A 133 7.48 2.55 16.10
CA ASN A 133 6.54 3.47 16.74
C ASN A 133 6.14 4.63 15.82
N ARG A 134 4.84 4.74 15.55
CA ARG A 134 4.26 5.63 14.55
C ARG A 134 4.84 5.43 13.15
N ALA A 135 4.80 4.19 12.67
CA ALA A 135 5.10 3.84 11.29
C ALA A 135 4.29 4.74 10.32
N ARG A 136 5.00 5.38 9.39
CA ARG A 136 4.44 6.48 8.59
C ARG A 136 4.49 6.26 7.10
N SER A 137 5.52 5.57 6.62
CA SER A 137 5.73 5.29 5.21
C SER A 137 6.48 3.98 5.10
N VAL A 138 6.13 3.22 4.06
CA VAL A 138 6.82 2.00 3.66
C VAL A 138 7.18 2.09 2.17
N THR A 139 8.30 1.51 1.78
CA THR A 139 8.69 1.30 0.38
C THR A 139 9.46 -0.01 0.26
N ALA A 140 9.52 -0.58 -0.95
CA ALA A 140 10.34 -1.75 -1.23
C ALA A 140 11.39 -1.46 -2.32
N ALA A 141 12.57 -2.06 -2.19
CA ALA A 141 13.66 -2.00 -3.16
C ALA A 141 14.73 -3.07 -2.81
N ASP A 142 15.43 -3.59 -3.81
CA ASP A 142 16.67 -4.35 -3.61
C ASP A 142 17.79 -3.38 -3.15
N VAL A 143 18.08 -3.35 -1.84
CA VAL A 143 19.01 -2.37 -1.24
C VAL A 143 20.45 -2.85 -1.29
N ASP A 144 20.68 -4.16 -1.16
CA ASP A 144 22.02 -4.74 -1.04
C ASP A 144 22.55 -5.35 -2.35
N GLY A 145 21.68 -5.54 -3.35
CA GLY A 145 21.99 -6.00 -4.69
C GLY A 145 22.00 -7.53 -4.85
N ASP A 146 21.36 -8.28 -3.96
CA ASP A 146 21.28 -9.74 -4.03
C ASP A 146 20.13 -10.27 -4.91
N GLY A 147 19.17 -9.40 -5.21
CA GLY A 147 18.11 -9.61 -6.19
C GLY A 147 16.74 -9.89 -5.60
N ASP A 148 16.57 -9.89 -4.28
CA ASP A 148 15.25 -9.84 -3.65
C ASP A 148 14.87 -8.44 -3.17
N LEU A 149 13.56 -8.18 -3.09
CA LEU A 149 13.07 -6.89 -2.61
C LEU A 149 13.13 -6.84 -1.09
N ASP A 150 13.83 -5.84 -0.58
CA ASP A 150 13.81 -5.48 0.82
C ASP A 150 12.72 -4.47 1.13
N VAL A 151 12.47 -4.26 2.42
CA VAL A 151 11.49 -3.29 2.90
C VAL A 151 12.19 -2.17 3.67
N LEU A 152 11.81 -0.92 3.37
CA LEU A 152 12.24 0.25 4.14
C LEU A 152 11.03 0.93 4.76
N GLY A 153 11.18 1.35 6.01
CA GLY A 153 10.16 2.09 6.74
C GLY A 153 10.70 3.36 7.36
N ALA A 154 9.82 4.33 7.56
CA ALA A 154 10.08 5.51 8.38
C ALA A 154 9.05 5.61 9.51
N ALA A 155 9.54 5.85 10.73
CA ALA A 155 8.74 5.97 11.94
C ALA A 155 8.91 7.36 12.56
N PHE A 156 7.80 7.99 12.94
CA PHE A 156 7.83 9.35 13.47
C PHE A 156 8.29 9.41 14.93
N ASP A 157 7.83 8.51 15.79
CA ASP A 157 8.16 8.55 17.22
C ASP A 157 9.51 7.87 17.54
N ASP A 158 9.90 6.88 16.74
CA ASP A 158 11.25 6.28 16.83
C ASP A 158 12.34 7.17 16.19
N ASP A 159 11.97 8.24 15.48
CA ASP A 159 12.89 9.09 14.71
C ASP A 159 13.79 8.26 13.79
N ALA A 160 13.23 7.19 13.20
CA ALA A 160 14.01 6.14 12.54
C ALA A 160 13.64 5.94 11.07
N ILE A 161 14.67 5.67 10.27
CA ILE A 161 14.58 5.01 8.97
C ILE A 161 15.24 3.64 9.14
N THR A 162 14.45 2.60 8.92
CA THR A 162 14.86 1.21 9.10
C THR A 162 14.73 0.46 7.77
N TRP A 163 15.66 -0.44 7.53
CA TRP A 163 15.68 -1.38 6.42
C TRP A 163 15.55 -2.79 6.99
N TRP A 164 14.65 -3.58 6.44
CA TRP A 164 14.48 -4.99 6.71
C TRP A 164 14.93 -5.76 5.47
N GLU A 165 16.12 -6.36 5.57
CA GLU A 165 16.75 -7.19 4.55
C GLU A 165 15.95 -8.49 4.42
N ASN A 166 15.39 -8.75 3.24
CA ASN A 166 14.83 -10.05 2.90
C ASN A 166 15.99 -11.00 2.56
N ASP A 167 15.82 -12.30 2.78
CA ASP A 167 16.84 -13.32 2.47
C ASP A 167 16.46 -14.20 1.26
N GLY A 168 15.54 -13.68 0.45
CA GLY A 168 14.86 -14.41 -0.62
C GLY A 168 13.95 -15.56 -0.15
N SER A 169 13.73 -15.71 1.16
CA SER A 169 12.84 -16.72 1.75
C SER A 169 11.77 -16.09 2.66
N GLN A 170 11.47 -14.80 2.44
CA GLN A 170 10.51 -14.01 3.22
C GLN A 170 10.91 -13.86 4.70
N ILE A 171 12.19 -14.02 5.04
CA ILE A 171 12.71 -13.80 6.40
C ILE A 171 13.42 -12.45 6.44
N PHE A 172 12.88 -11.54 7.24
CA PHE A 172 13.33 -10.16 7.34
C PHE A 172 14.31 -9.94 8.49
N SER A 173 15.50 -9.39 8.19
CA SER A 173 16.51 -8.99 9.18
C SER A 173 16.59 -7.47 9.30
N GLU A 174 16.45 -6.94 10.52
CA GLU A 174 16.39 -5.50 10.76
C GLU A 174 17.78 -4.83 10.78
N HIS A 175 17.89 -3.71 10.06
CA HIS A 175 19.02 -2.80 10.02
C HIS A 175 18.57 -1.34 10.13
N THR A 176 18.96 -0.64 11.18
CA THR A 176 18.67 0.80 11.29
C THR A 176 19.62 1.61 10.41
N ILE A 177 19.07 2.40 9.47
CA ILE A 177 19.85 3.29 8.59
C ILE A 177 20.16 4.61 9.29
N ALA A 178 19.14 5.22 9.91
CA ALA A 178 19.28 6.48 10.65
C ALA A 178 18.24 6.52 11.78
N GLY A 179 18.64 7.02 12.94
CA GLY A 179 17.78 7.23 14.11
C GLY A 179 18.58 7.49 15.38
N SER A 180 17.90 7.87 16.47
CA SER A 180 18.52 8.29 17.74
C SER A 180 18.89 7.15 18.67
#